data_AF-A0A7K3Z2T5-F1
#
_entry.id   AF-A0A7K3Z2T5-F1
#
_cell.length_a   1.000
_cell.length_b   1.000
_cell.length_c   1.000
_cell.angle_alpha   90.00
_cell.angle_beta   90.00
_cell.angle_gamma   90.00
#
_symmetry.space_group_name_H-M   'P 1'
#
loop_
_entity.id
_entity.type
_entity.pdbx_description
1 polymer ?
#
loop_
_entity_poly.entity_id
_entity_poly.type
_entity_poly.pdbx_seq_one_letter_code
_entity_poly.pdbx_strand_id
1 'polypeptide(L)'
;MPVTPFHYPIAKLIHIFSKTHLSLPALIVGSMTPDLEVPFMLLLTGTQDRLILHSLLGGLTFGTLLAVALTVLVYPWLVSNIFLIKKEELKKKCAFSSVVVFSCLIGVLSHVLLDVANHEYNPLFWPFIPL
;
A
#
# COMPACT_ATOMS: atom_id res chain seq x y z
N MET A 1 -13.67 -1.23 4.06
CA MET A 1 -13.60 -2.70 3.81
C MET A 1 -12.18 -3.03 3.39
N PRO A 2 -11.54 -4.06 3.98
CA PRO A 2 -10.09 -4.32 3.88
C PRO A 2 -9.62 -4.92 2.54
N VAL A 3 -10.52 -5.06 1.56
CA VAL A 3 -10.21 -5.50 0.19
C VAL A 3 -11.14 -4.74 -0.74
N THR A 4 -10.83 -3.48 -0.98
CA THR A 4 -11.58 -2.66 -1.94
C THR A 4 -11.00 -2.93 -3.34
N PRO A 5 -11.79 -3.48 -4.27
CA PRO A 5 -11.29 -3.91 -5.58
C PRO A 5 -10.73 -2.76 -6.42
N PHE A 6 -10.96 -1.49 -6.02
CA PHE A 6 -10.56 -0.29 -6.76
C PHE A 6 -9.12 0.18 -6.55
N HIS A 7 -8.46 -0.23 -5.46
CA HIS A 7 -7.09 0.18 -5.20
C HIS A 7 -6.07 -0.42 -6.17
N TYR A 8 -6.32 -1.65 -6.66
CA TYR A 8 -5.50 -2.27 -7.71
C TYR A 8 -5.68 -1.59 -9.08
N PRO A 9 -6.90 -1.35 -9.59
CA PRO A 9 -7.14 -0.56 -10.80
C PRO A 9 -6.46 0.81 -10.76
N ILE A 10 -6.54 1.54 -9.65
CA ILE A 10 -5.87 2.85 -9.53
C ILE A 10 -4.36 2.71 -9.62
N ALA A 11 -3.76 1.76 -8.89
CA ALA A 11 -2.33 1.47 -9.00
C ALA A 11 -1.91 1.14 -10.44
N LYS A 12 -2.72 0.35 -11.16
CA LYS A 12 -2.50 0.02 -12.57
C LYS A 12 -2.62 1.24 -13.49
N LEU A 13 -3.62 2.10 -13.28
CA LEU A 13 -3.79 3.33 -14.05
C LEU A 13 -2.59 4.27 -13.83
N ILE A 14 -2.16 4.46 -12.59
CA ILE A 14 -0.97 5.26 -12.26
C ILE A 14 0.26 4.71 -12.98
N HIS A 15 0.47 3.39 -12.98
CA HIS A 15 1.58 2.78 -13.70
C HIS A 15 1.53 3.07 -15.21
N ILE A 16 0.37 2.94 -15.84
CA ILE A 16 0.16 3.23 -17.26
C ILE A 16 0.43 4.71 -17.57
N PHE A 17 -0.16 5.63 -16.79
CA PHE A 17 0.02 7.08 -16.99
C PHE A 17 1.45 7.54 -16.70
N SER A 18 2.17 6.85 -15.82
CA SER A 18 3.60 7.09 -15.58
C SER A 18 4.51 6.61 -16.72
N LYS A 19 3.95 6.14 -17.85
CA LYS A 19 4.69 5.52 -18.96
C LYS A 19 5.61 4.40 -18.49
N THR A 20 5.18 3.64 -17.48
CA THR A 20 5.92 2.53 -16.87
C THR A 20 7.22 2.91 -16.14
N HIS A 21 7.45 4.20 -15.85
CA HIS A 21 8.59 4.63 -15.03
C HIS A 21 8.47 4.22 -13.55
N LEU A 22 7.25 3.98 -13.07
CA LEU A 22 6.99 3.50 -11.71
C LEU A 22 6.94 1.97 -11.66
N SER A 23 7.31 1.39 -10.52
CA SER A 23 7.23 -0.05 -10.30
C SER A 23 5.79 -0.47 -10.00
N LEU A 24 5.20 -1.26 -10.89
CA LEU A 24 3.84 -1.78 -10.71
C LEU A 24 3.70 -2.63 -9.43
N PRO A 25 4.61 -3.58 -9.10
CA PRO A 25 4.56 -4.29 -7.82
C PRO A 25 4.53 -3.35 -6.61
N ALA A 26 5.37 -2.32 -6.61
CA ALA A 26 5.45 -1.35 -5.51
C ALA A 26 4.17 -0.49 -5.39
N LEU A 27 3.58 -0.08 -6.52
CA LEU A 27 2.29 0.63 -6.53
C LEU A 27 1.17 -0.23 -5.96
N ILE A 28 1.12 -1.51 -6.34
CA ILE A 28 0.10 -2.46 -5.85
C ILE A 28 0.30 -2.70 -4.35
N VAL A 29 1.51 -3.06 -3.91
CA VAL A 29 1.77 -3.33 -2.49
C VAL A 29 1.50 -2.06 -1.67
N GLY A 30 1.96 -0.90 -2.12
CA GLY A 30 1.68 0.38 -1.49
C GLY A 30 0.19 0.65 -1.35
N SER A 31 -0.61 0.42 -2.40
CA SER A 31 -2.05 0.65 -2.35
C SER A 31 -2.84 -0.41 -1.58
N MET A 32 -2.23 -1.52 -1.16
CA MET A 32 -2.85 -2.51 -0.26
C MET A 32 -2.38 -2.36 1.19
N THR A 33 -1.23 -1.71 1.41
CA THR A 33 -0.56 -1.70 2.72
C THR A 33 -1.39 -1.06 3.83
N PRO A 34 -2.10 0.07 3.61
CA PRO A 34 -2.92 0.66 4.67
C PRO A 34 -3.94 -0.30 5.26
N ASP A 35 -4.64 -1.06 4.42
CA ASP A 35 -5.67 -2.02 4.86
C ASP A 35 -5.13 -3.17 5.73
N LEU A 36 -3.79 -3.35 5.81
CA LEU A 36 -3.20 -4.30 6.76
C LEU A 36 -3.47 -3.91 8.21
N GLU A 37 -3.69 -2.63 8.54
CA GLU A 37 -3.97 -2.23 9.92
C GLU A 37 -5.32 -2.74 10.43
N VAL A 38 -6.31 -2.87 9.55
CA VAL A 38 -7.69 -3.24 9.89
C VAL A 38 -7.77 -4.60 10.61
N PRO A 39 -7.17 -5.71 10.12
CA PRO A 39 -7.20 -6.98 10.85
C PRO A 39 -6.44 -6.92 12.19
N PHE A 40 -5.36 -6.14 12.30
CA PHE A 40 -4.65 -5.97 13.58
C PHE A 40 -5.51 -5.20 14.59
N MET A 41 -6.15 -4.12 14.17
CA MET A 41 -7.09 -3.37 15.01
C MET A 41 -8.26 -4.25 15.45
N LEU A 42 -8.88 -4.98 14.52
CA LEU A 42 -9.96 -5.90 14.85
C LEU A 42 -9.56 -6.94 15.91
N LEU A 43 -8.34 -7.48 15.82
CA LEU A 43 -7.84 -8.47 16.77
C LEU A 43 -7.53 -7.86 18.15
N LEU A 44 -6.99 -6.63 18.19
CA LEU A 44 -6.51 -5.99 19.42
C LEU A 44 -7.59 -5.20 20.17
N THR A 45 -8.49 -4.54 19.44
CA THR A 45 -9.50 -3.62 20.00
C THR A 45 -10.93 -4.09 19.77
N GLY A 46 -11.15 -5.06 18.88
CA GLY A 46 -12.49 -5.50 18.49
C GLY A 46 -13.20 -4.54 17.53
N THR A 47 -12.53 -3.49 17.05
CA THR A 47 -13.07 -2.47 16.17
C THR A 47 -12.41 -2.50 14.80
N GLN A 48 -13.12 -2.08 13.75
CA GLN A 48 -12.57 -1.93 12.40
C GLN A 48 -12.00 -0.52 12.19
N ASP A 49 -11.28 -0.03 13.19
CA ASP A 49 -10.79 1.34 13.18
C ASP A 49 -9.63 1.49 12.21
N ARG A 50 -9.59 2.67 11.61
CA ARG A 50 -8.50 3.17 10.79
C ARG A 50 -7.78 4.22 11.60
N LEU A 51 -6.45 4.19 11.65
CA LEU A 51 -5.63 5.06 12.49
C LEU A 51 -4.33 5.43 11.78
N ILE A 52 -3.28 4.64 11.98
CA ILE A 52 -1.90 5.05 11.69
C ILE A 52 -1.66 5.03 10.18
N LEU A 53 -1.91 3.91 9.52
CA LEU A 53 -1.62 3.72 8.11
C LEU A 53 -2.57 4.46 7.18
N HIS A 54 -3.80 4.76 7.65
CA HIS A 54 -4.77 5.59 6.92
C HIS A 54 -4.64 7.09 7.22
N SER A 55 -3.73 7.53 8.09
CA SER A 55 -3.37 8.95 8.24
C SER A 55 -2.33 9.38 7.20
N LEU A 56 -2.25 10.67 6.85
CA LEU A 56 -1.21 11.16 5.94
C LEU A 56 0.19 10.96 6.52
N LEU A 57 0.39 11.31 7.80
CA LEU A 57 1.70 11.19 8.43
C LEU A 57 2.12 9.73 8.55
N GLY A 58 1.26 8.89 9.11
CA GLY A 58 1.57 7.47 9.31
C GLY A 58 1.62 6.69 8.01
N GLY A 59 0.76 7.00 7.03
CA GLY A 59 0.82 6.44 5.68
C GLY A 59 2.13 6.80 4.96
N LEU A 60 2.48 8.09 4.89
CA LEU A 60 3.71 8.54 4.20
C LEU A 60 4.99 8.02 4.87
N THR A 61 4.97 7.78 6.18
CA THR A 61 6.12 7.26 6.94
C THR A 61 6.08 5.74 7.10
N PHE A 62 5.33 5.25 8.10
CA PHE A 62 5.23 3.84 8.45
C PHE A 62 4.60 3.00 7.33
N GLY A 63 3.55 3.50 6.69
CA GLY A 63 2.90 2.84 5.56
C GLY A 63 3.85 2.65 4.38
N THR A 64 4.57 3.69 3.97
CA THR A 64 5.58 3.59 2.91
C THR A 64 6.72 2.65 3.30
N LEU A 65 7.23 2.74 4.54
CA LEU A 65 8.31 1.87 5.01
C LEU A 65 7.88 0.40 4.99
N LEU A 66 6.68 0.10 5.49
CA LEU A 66 6.09 -1.23 5.49
C LEU A 66 5.86 -1.72 4.05
N ALA A 67 5.30 -0.88 3.17
CA ALA A 67 5.08 -1.21 1.77
C ALA A 67 6.39 -1.55 1.04
N VAL A 68 7.46 -0.82 1.30
CA VAL A 68 8.79 -1.12 0.76
C VAL A 68 9.30 -2.46 1.27
N ALA A 69 9.21 -2.72 2.58
CA ALA A 69 9.63 -4.00 3.15
C ALA A 69 8.83 -5.18 2.54
N LEU A 70 7.51 -5.04 2.43
CA LEU A 70 6.64 -6.03 1.80
C LEU A 70 6.97 -6.22 0.32
N THR A 71 7.23 -5.14 -0.41
CA THR A 71 7.58 -5.21 -1.84
C THR A 71 8.91 -5.91 -2.07
N VAL A 72 9.93 -5.62 -1.27
CA VAL A 72 11.29 -6.18 -1.46
C VAL A 72 11.35 -7.63 -0.95
N LEU A 73 10.76 -7.91 0.20
CA LEU A 73 10.96 -9.17 0.93
C LEU A 73 9.84 -10.20 0.69
N VAL A 74 8.59 -9.74 0.67
CA VAL A 74 7.42 -10.64 0.68
C VAL A 74 6.87 -10.86 -0.72
N TYR A 75 6.66 -9.81 -1.50
CA TYR A 75 6.01 -9.87 -2.80
C TYR A 75 6.68 -10.85 -3.79
N PRO A 76 8.03 -10.85 -3.98
CA PRO A 76 8.67 -11.76 -4.93
C PRO A 76 8.52 -13.21 -4.51
N TRP A 77 8.60 -13.48 -3.19
CA TRP A 77 8.40 -14.82 -2.66
C TRP A 77 6.95 -15.26 -2.86
N LEU A 78 5.99 -14.47 -2.39
CA LEU A 78 4.57 -14.81 -2.45
C LEU A 78 4.10 -15.04 -3.89
N VAL A 79 4.38 -14.09 -4.79
CA VAL A 79 3.93 -14.14 -6.18
C VAL A 79 4.63 -15.25 -6.97
N SER A 80 5.92 -15.51 -6.71
CA SER A 80 6.62 -16.63 -7.37
C SER A 80 6.01 -17.98 -7.02
N ASN A 81 5.57 -18.18 -5.78
CA ASN A 81 4.99 -19.45 -5.33
C ASN A 81 3.54 -19.62 -5.82
N ILE A 82 2.75 -18.56 -5.88
CA ILE A 82 1.33 -18.62 -6.29
C ILE A 82 1.20 -18.70 -7.82
N PHE A 83 1.93 -17.85 -8.54
CA PHE A 83 1.76 -17.67 -9.99
C PHE A 83 2.87 -18.33 -10.82
N LEU A 84 3.78 -19.07 -10.19
CA LEU A 84 4.89 -19.79 -10.84
C LEU A 84 5.77 -18.88 -11.73
N ILE A 85 5.87 -17.60 -11.37
CA ILE A 85 6.74 -16.63 -12.04
C ILE A 85 8.18 -16.79 -11.52
N LYS A 86 9.18 -16.63 -12.41
CA LYS A 86 10.60 -16.70 -12.05
C LYS A 86 10.93 -15.71 -10.93
N LYS A 87 11.33 -16.24 -9.78
CA LYS A 87 11.64 -15.47 -8.56
C LYS A 87 12.73 -14.44 -8.80
N GLU A 88 13.72 -14.75 -9.62
CA GLU A 88 14.86 -13.87 -9.94
C GLU A 88 14.40 -12.63 -10.72
N GLU A 89 13.43 -12.77 -11.62
CA GLU A 89 12.86 -11.64 -12.36
C GLU A 89 12.06 -10.72 -11.43
N LEU A 90 11.25 -11.31 -10.56
CA LEU A 90 10.49 -10.56 -9.55
C LEU A 90 11.42 -9.82 -8.58
N LYS A 91 12.48 -10.49 -8.10
CA LYS A 91 13.50 -9.86 -7.23
C LYS A 91 14.15 -8.66 -7.89
N LYS A 92 14.45 -8.72 -9.19
CA LYS A 92 15.00 -7.56 -9.92
C LYS A 92 14.00 -6.40 -10.00
N LYS A 93 12.73 -6.68 -10.32
CA LYS A 93 11.67 -5.66 -10.41
C LYS A 93 11.30 -5.04 -9.05
N CYS A 94 11.50 -5.79 -7.97
CA CYS A 94 11.18 -5.37 -6.60
C CYS A 94 12.42 -4.97 -5.79
N ALA A 95 13.60 -4.88 -6.40
CA ALA A 95 14.82 -4.54 -5.71
C ALA A 95 14.73 -3.13 -5.10
N PHE A 96 15.29 -2.96 -3.90
CA PHE A 96 15.29 -1.67 -3.22
C PHE A 96 15.94 -0.60 -4.10
N SER A 97 15.19 0.45 -4.40
CA SER A 97 15.58 1.54 -5.27
C SER A 97 14.70 2.76 -5.00
N SER A 98 15.14 3.95 -5.40
CA SER A 98 14.34 5.17 -5.30
C SER A 98 13.00 5.04 -6.03
N VAL A 99 12.98 4.36 -7.18
CA VAL A 99 11.76 4.07 -7.94
C VAL A 99 10.78 3.23 -7.12
N VAL A 100 11.24 2.16 -6.45
CA VAL A 100 10.39 1.31 -5.61
C VAL A 100 9.86 2.10 -4.40
N VAL A 101 10.71 2.88 -3.73
CA VAL A 101 10.28 3.71 -2.58
C VAL A 101 9.22 4.73 -3.01
N PHE A 102 9.47 5.46 -4.10
CA PHE A 102 8.53 6.46 -4.61
C PHE A 102 7.23 5.84 -5.11
N SER A 103 7.31 4.67 -5.74
CA SER A 103 6.13 3.92 -6.17
C SER A 103 5.29 3.41 -4.99
N CYS A 104 5.92 2.93 -3.91
CA CYS A 104 5.22 2.56 -2.68
C CYS A 104 4.51 3.76 -2.06
N LEU A 105 5.20 4.91 -1.98
CA LEU A 105 4.64 6.15 -1.44
C LEU A 105 3.41 6.59 -2.24
N ILE A 106 3.49 6.60 -3.58
CA ILE A 106 2.34 6.92 -4.44
C ILE A 106 1.20 5.91 -4.24
N GLY A 107 1.52 4.62 -4.12
CA GLY A 107 0.53 3.57 -3.85
C GLY A 107 -0.24 3.85 -2.55
N VAL A 108 0.48 4.08 -1.45
CA VAL A 108 -0.11 4.40 -0.14
C VAL A 108 -0.93 5.67 -0.21
N LEU A 109 -0.41 6.74 -0.81
CA LEU A 109 -1.13 7.99 -0.94
C LEU A 109 -2.41 7.83 -1.77
N SER A 110 -2.36 7.06 -2.86
CA SER A 110 -3.54 6.78 -3.68
C SER A 110 -4.62 6.03 -2.91
N HIS A 111 -4.23 5.13 -2.00
CA HIS A 111 -5.15 4.45 -1.09
C HIS A 111 -5.81 5.42 -0.13
N VAL A 112 -5.01 6.18 0.62
CA VAL A 112 -5.53 7.12 1.62
C VAL A 112 -6.49 8.13 0.98
N LEU A 113 -6.12 8.69 -0.18
CA LEU A 113 -6.96 9.64 -0.91
C LEU A 113 -8.24 9.02 -1.46
N LEU A 114 -8.17 7.79 -1.98
CA LEU A 114 -9.38 7.09 -2.43
C LEU A 114 -10.31 6.84 -1.25
N ASP A 115 -9.78 6.43 -0.11
CA ASP A 115 -10.56 6.14 1.08
C ASP A 115 -11.25 7.40 1.65
N VAL A 116 -10.64 8.59 1.55
CA VAL A 116 -11.31 9.86 1.91
C VAL A 116 -12.61 10.06 1.10
N ALA A 117 -12.63 9.67 -0.17
CA ALA A 117 -13.79 9.85 -1.03
C ALA A 117 -14.88 8.77 -0.83
N ASN A 118 -14.55 7.66 -0.15
CA ASN A 118 -15.40 6.46 -0.09
C ASN A 118 -15.83 6.05 1.33
N HIS A 119 -15.26 6.68 2.37
CA HIS A 119 -15.55 6.35 3.76
C HIS A 119 -15.88 7.60 4.57
N GLU A 120 -16.95 7.51 5.37
CA GLU A 120 -17.40 8.60 6.26
C GLU A 120 -16.33 8.96 7.31
N TYR A 121 -15.56 7.96 7.74
CA TYR A 121 -14.49 8.12 8.72
C TYR A 121 -13.13 7.77 8.10
N ASN A 122 -12.26 8.77 8.02
CA ASN A 122 -10.86 8.64 7.62
C ASN A 122 -10.01 9.65 8.42
N PRO A 123 -9.16 9.21 9.36
CA PRO A 123 -8.43 10.09 10.28
C PRO A 123 -7.20 10.71 9.61
N LEU A 124 -7.43 11.47 8.55
CA LEU A 124 -6.42 11.96 7.62
C LEU A 124 -5.27 12.72 8.32
N PHE A 125 -5.60 13.45 9.38
CA PHE A 125 -4.68 14.29 10.15
C PHE A 125 -4.32 13.73 11.52
N TRP A 126 -4.63 12.47 11.81
CA TRP A 126 -4.15 11.82 13.04
C TRP A 126 -2.61 11.84 13.07
N PRO A 127 -1.97 12.07 14.24
CA PRO A 127 -2.55 12.24 15.58
C PRO A 127 -2.88 13.69 15.97
N PHE A 128 -2.86 14.64 15.04
CA PHE A 128 -3.00 16.07 15.36
C PHE A 128 -4.44 16.52 15.61
N ILE A 129 -5.41 15.83 14.99
CA ILE A 129 -6.84 16.09 15.19
C ILE A 129 -7.46 14.85 15.85
N PRO A 130 -8.13 15.00 17.01
CA PRO A 130 -8.83 13.89 17.65
C PRO A 130 -9.99 13.38 16.78
N LEU A 131 -10.30 12.09 16.95
CA LEU A 131 -11.32 11.33 16.23
C LEU A 131 -12.73 11.77 16.59
#